data_AF-A0A3B6NK82-F1
#
_entry.id   AF-A0A3B6NK82-F1
#
_cell.length_a   1.000
_cell.length_b   1.000
_cell.length_c   1.000
_cell.angle_alpha   90.00
_cell.angle_beta   90.00
_cell.angle_gamma   90.00
#
_symmetry.space_group_name_H-M   'P 1'
#
loop_
_entity.id
_entity.type
_entity.pdbx_description
1 polymer ?
#
loop_
_entity_poly.entity_id
_entity_poly.type
_entity_poly.pdbx_seq_one_letter_code
_entity_poly.pdbx_strand_id
1 'polypeptide(L)'
;MDGSLELLDLCGTMQEIFAEMKAIIQELQLSLRKGDDAAAQASIQSYTSLAKKAKNHFKKTTKKISEDCRMVMLLTKAREISVSLLESTLHLLSKQIEMPKRSLVSKAFHRRKSVFCKEEQLSKLQCSIIDLESGAGHLFRKLVQSRVSLLNILSS
;
A
#
# COMPACT_ATOMS: atom_id res chain seq x y z
N MET A 1 13.50 3.04 17.85
CA MET A 1 12.82 4.02 16.97
C MET A 1 13.31 3.93 15.53
N ASP A 2 14.42 3.23 15.27
CA ASP A 2 15.09 3.18 13.97
C ASP A 2 14.24 2.54 12.87
N GLY A 3 13.46 1.49 13.17
CA GLY A 3 12.55 0.89 12.19
C GLY A 3 11.48 1.85 11.64
N SER A 4 11.07 2.87 12.41
CA SER A 4 10.13 3.90 11.90
C SER A 4 10.80 4.89 10.95
N LEU A 5 12.09 5.18 11.16
CA LEU A 5 12.89 6.01 10.26
C LEU A 5 13.15 5.29 8.94
N GLU A 6 13.54 4.01 9.01
CA GLU A 6 13.74 3.20 7.80
C GLU A 6 12.47 3.07 6.95
N LEU A 7 11.30 3.01 7.61
CA LEU A 7 10.02 2.98 6.91
C LEU A 7 9.65 4.34 6.29
N LEU A 8 10.01 5.45 6.93
CA LEU A 8 9.86 6.79 6.36
C LEU A 8 10.76 6.97 5.13
N ASP A 9 12.02 6.55 5.20
CA ASP A 9 12.97 6.59 4.09
C ASP A 9 12.48 5.73 2.91
N LEU A 10 11.93 4.55 3.21
CA LEU A 10 11.29 3.70 2.21
C LEU A 10 10.09 4.40 1.56
N CYS A 11 9.21 5.03 2.35
CA CYS A 11 8.08 5.77 1.81
C CYS A 11 8.53 6.93 0.91
N GLY A 12 9.57 7.68 1.30
CA GLY A 12 10.16 8.73 0.48
C GLY A 12 10.68 8.19 -0.85
N THR A 13 11.46 7.10 -0.81
CA THR A 13 11.97 6.43 -2.00
C THR A 13 10.83 5.92 -2.91
N MET A 14 9.75 5.39 -2.33
CA MET A 14 8.57 4.97 -3.08
C MET A 14 7.91 6.15 -3.81
N GLN A 15 7.77 7.30 -3.15
CA GLN A 15 7.21 8.49 -3.79
C GLN A 15 8.05 8.96 -4.98
N GLU A 16 9.37 9.01 -4.84
CA GLU A 16 10.27 9.37 -5.94
C GLU A 16 10.15 8.41 -7.13
N ILE A 17 10.20 7.11 -6.87
CA ILE A 17 10.08 6.07 -7.91
C ILE A 17 8.72 6.16 -8.62
N PHE A 18 7.62 6.34 -7.88
CA PHE A 18 6.29 6.43 -8.49
C PHE A 18 6.09 7.72 -9.27
N ALA A 19 6.66 8.84 -8.81
CA ALA A 19 6.66 10.09 -9.56
C ALA A 19 7.41 9.94 -10.90
N GLU A 20 8.57 9.27 -10.89
CA GLU A 20 9.35 9.00 -12.10
C GLU A 20 8.62 8.03 -13.05
N MET A 21 8.03 6.95 -12.53
CA MET A 21 7.22 6.03 -13.34
C MET A 21 6.03 6.74 -13.99
N LYS A 22 5.36 7.64 -13.26
CA LYS A 22 4.25 8.44 -13.76
C LYS A 22 4.70 9.34 -14.92
N ALA A 23 5.87 9.98 -14.80
CA ALA A 23 6.43 10.81 -15.87
C ALA A 23 6.73 9.99 -17.13
N ILE A 24 7.35 8.81 -16.98
CA ILE A 24 7.64 7.91 -18.11
C ILE A 24 6.36 7.43 -18.80
N ILE A 25 5.29 7.15 -18.04
CA ILE A 25 3.99 6.77 -18.62
C ILE A 25 3.38 7.93 -19.42
N GLN A 26 3.47 9.16 -18.93
CA GLN A 26 3.01 10.34 -19.65
C GLN A 26 3.79 10.55 -20.96
N GLU A 27 5.11 10.37 -20.93
CA GLU A 27 5.95 10.44 -22.13
C GLU A 27 5.62 9.33 -23.14
N LEU A 28 5.38 8.11 -22.66
CA LEU A 28 4.93 7.00 -23.51
C LEU A 28 3.57 7.30 -24.16
N GLN A 29 2.61 7.83 -23.41
CA GLN A 29 1.30 8.24 -23.94
C GLN A 29 1.45 9.30 -25.05
N LEU A 30 2.32 10.30 -24.83
CA LEU A 30 2.59 11.35 -25.81
C LEU A 30 3.26 10.79 -27.07
N SER A 31 4.24 9.91 -26.92
CA SER A 31 4.97 9.29 -28.04
C SER A 31 4.04 8.42 -28.89
N LEU A 32 3.18 7.62 -28.25
CA LEU A 32 2.17 6.81 -28.94
C LEU A 32 1.15 7.67 -29.70
N ARG A 33 0.70 8.79 -29.11
CA ARG A 33 -0.24 9.71 -29.78
C ARG A 33 0.38 10.38 -31.01
N LYS A 34 1.69 10.62 -31.00
CA LYS A 34 2.45 11.19 -32.13
C LYS A 34 2.83 10.15 -33.18
N GLY A 35 2.67 8.86 -32.90
CA GLY A 35 3.16 7.78 -33.76
C GLY A 35 4.69 7.67 -33.78
N ASP A 36 5.38 8.17 -32.74
CA ASP A 36 6.83 8.09 -32.62
C ASP A 36 7.22 6.77 -31.92
N ASP A 37 7.35 5.72 -32.72
CA ASP A 37 7.66 4.37 -32.24
C ASP A 37 9.04 4.28 -31.57
N ALA A 38 9.99 5.10 -31.99
CA ALA A 38 11.33 5.13 -31.39
C ALA A 38 11.29 5.72 -29.98
N ALA A 39 10.61 6.86 -29.80
CA ALA A 39 10.43 7.48 -28.48
C ALA A 39 9.55 6.62 -27.55
N ALA A 40 8.52 5.95 -28.09
CA ALA A 40 7.70 5.01 -27.34
C ALA A 40 8.53 3.82 -26.84
N GLN A 41 9.39 3.25 -27.70
CA GLN A 41 10.26 2.14 -27.31
C GLN A 41 11.30 2.56 -26.26
N ALA A 42 11.86 3.77 -26.38
CA ALA A 42 12.77 4.32 -25.36
C ALA A 42 12.09 4.50 -23.99
N SER A 43 10.85 4.99 -23.99
CA SER A 43 10.04 5.13 -22.78
C SER A 43 9.74 3.77 -22.12
N ILE A 44 9.40 2.75 -22.93
CA ILE A 44 9.17 1.37 -22.45
C ILE A 44 10.43 0.78 -21.80
N GLN A 45 11.60 1.00 -22.41
CA GLN A 45 12.88 0.53 -21.86
C GLN A 45 13.22 1.22 -20.54
N SER A 46 13.01 2.55 -20.47
CA SER A 46 13.20 3.34 -19.26
C SER A 46 12.30 2.86 -18.12
N TYR A 47 11.00 2.68 -18.40
CA TYR A 47 10.04 2.14 -17.43
C TYR A 47 10.46 0.75 -16.94
N THR A 48 10.87 -0.13 -17.85
CA THR A 48 11.29 -1.50 -17.52
C THR A 48 12.52 -1.52 -16.64
N SER A 49 13.50 -0.65 -16.92
CA SER A 49 14.72 -0.50 -16.13
C SER A 49 14.40 0.01 -14.71
N LEU A 50 13.59 1.06 -14.62
CA LEU A 50 13.15 1.64 -13.35
C LEU A 50 12.35 0.62 -12.52
N ALA A 51 11.42 -0.10 -13.12
CA ALA A 51 10.64 -1.15 -12.45
C ALA A 51 11.53 -2.26 -11.89
N LYS A 52 12.59 -2.66 -12.61
CA LYS A 52 13.58 -3.63 -12.12
C LYS A 52 14.37 -3.08 -10.93
N LYS A 53 14.83 -1.81 -11.01
CA LYS A 53 15.54 -1.14 -9.90
C LYS A 53 14.65 -1.05 -8.65
N ALA A 54 13.42 -0.56 -8.81
CA ALA A 54 12.43 -0.45 -7.75
C ALA A 54 12.17 -1.80 -7.06
N LYS A 55 11.92 -2.85 -7.85
CA LYS A 55 11.74 -4.22 -7.34
C LYS A 55 12.92 -4.69 -6.50
N ASN A 56 14.15 -4.44 -6.94
CA ASN A 56 15.35 -4.84 -6.21
C ASN A 56 15.51 -4.03 -4.91
N HIS A 57 15.25 -2.73 -4.96
CA HIS A 57 15.29 -1.84 -3.81
C HIS A 57 14.28 -2.27 -2.73
N PHE A 58 13.03 -2.53 -3.13
CA PHE A 58 11.98 -2.97 -2.20
C PHE A 58 12.30 -4.34 -1.62
N LYS A 59 12.75 -5.31 -2.43
CA LYS A 59 13.15 -6.63 -1.92
C LYS A 59 14.27 -6.56 -0.87
N LYS A 60 15.27 -5.69 -1.06
CA LYS A 60 16.37 -5.50 -0.10
C LYS A 60 15.85 -4.87 1.20
N THR A 61 15.02 -3.85 1.08
CA THR A 61 14.53 -3.07 2.23
C THR A 61 13.50 -3.85 3.05
N THR A 62 12.62 -4.63 2.42
CA THR A 62 11.64 -5.49 3.13
C THR A 62 12.34 -6.57 3.96
N LYS A 63 13.47 -7.13 3.50
CA LYS A 63 14.25 -8.10 4.31
C LYS A 63 14.81 -7.45 5.58
N LYS A 64 15.25 -6.20 5.51
CA LYS A 64 15.79 -5.45 6.64
C LYS A 64 14.72 -5.11 7.68
N ILE A 65 13.55 -4.66 7.24
CA ILE A 65 12.42 -4.28 8.10
C ILE A 65 11.80 -5.50 8.80
N SER A 66 11.89 -6.70 8.19
CA SER A 66 11.32 -7.94 8.74
C SER A 66 12.00 -8.44 10.02
N GLU A 67 13.26 -8.06 10.29
CA GLU A 67 13.98 -8.53 11.47
C GLU A 67 13.69 -7.70 12.74
N ASP A 68 13.22 -6.45 12.61
CA ASP A 68 12.95 -5.57 13.75
C ASP A 68 11.52 -5.02 13.81
N CYS A 69 10.55 -5.82 13.36
CA CYS A 69 9.13 -5.45 13.42
C CYS A 69 8.52 -5.63 14.82
N ARG A 70 9.29 -5.35 15.89
CA ARG A 70 8.83 -5.39 17.28
C ARG A 70 7.60 -4.49 17.50
N MET A 71 7.49 -3.37 16.79
CA MET A 71 6.29 -2.51 16.83
C MET A 71 5.06 -3.17 16.25
N VAL A 72 5.14 -3.84 15.09
CA VAL A 72 3.99 -4.58 14.54
C VAL A 72 3.64 -5.74 15.45
N MET A 73 4.63 -6.40 16.05
CA MET A 73 4.40 -7.45 17.04
C MET A 73 3.70 -6.92 18.30
N LEU A 74 4.10 -5.75 18.82
CA LEU A 74 3.46 -5.09 19.97
C LEU A 74 2.05 -4.60 19.64
N LEU A 75 1.83 -4.01 18.46
CA LEU A 75 0.51 -3.58 18.00
C LEU A 75 -0.42 -4.77 17.77
N THR A 76 0.11 -5.89 17.26
CA THR A 76 -0.64 -7.14 17.09
C THR A 76 -1.03 -7.71 18.45
N LYS A 77 -0.10 -7.76 19.43
CA LYS A 77 -0.42 -8.17 20.82
C LYS A 77 -1.44 -7.25 21.49
N ALA A 78 -1.32 -5.93 21.31
CA ALA A 78 -2.28 -4.97 21.84
C ALA A 78 -3.68 -5.14 21.22
N ARG A 79 -3.73 -5.44 19.91
CA ARG A 79 -4.97 -5.78 19.21
C ARG A 79 -5.58 -7.08 19.72
N GLU A 80 -4.78 -8.13 19.92
CA GLU A 80 -5.23 -9.41 20.49
C GLU A 80 -5.85 -9.21 21.88
N ILE A 81 -5.17 -8.48 22.77
CA ILE A 81 -5.69 -8.13 24.11
C ILE A 81 -7.02 -7.37 24.00
N SER A 82 -7.10 -6.40 23.08
CA SER A 82 -8.32 -5.61 22.87
C SER A 82 -9.49 -6.47 22.38
N VAL A 83 -9.23 -7.41 21.45
CA VAL A 83 -10.24 -8.36 20.97
C VAL A 83 -10.70 -9.27 22.11
N SER A 84 -9.79 -9.86 22.88
CA SER A 84 -10.14 -10.72 24.02
C SER A 84 -10.95 -9.98 25.09
N LEU A 85 -10.64 -8.70 25.35
CA LEU A 85 -11.40 -7.85 26.26
C LEU A 85 -12.82 -7.59 25.75
N LEU A 86 -12.95 -7.28 24.46
CA LEU A 86 -14.25 -7.07 23.82
C LEU A 86 -15.08 -8.35 23.79
N GLU A 87 -14.48 -9.50 23.46
CA GLU A 87 -15.15 -10.81 23.48
C GLU A 87 -15.63 -11.19 24.88
N SER A 88 -14.79 -10.96 25.91
CA SER A 88 -15.17 -11.21 27.30
C SER A 88 -16.33 -10.31 27.74
N THR A 89 -16.31 -9.05 27.33
CA THR A 89 -17.38 -8.08 27.58
C THR A 89 -18.67 -8.48 26.85
N LEU A 90 -18.58 -8.87 25.58
CA LEU A 90 -19.70 -9.36 24.79
C LEU A 90 -20.29 -10.64 25.37
N HIS A 91 -19.47 -11.58 25.83
CA HIS A 91 -19.95 -12.80 26.49
C HIS A 91 -20.71 -12.48 27.78
N LEU A 92 -20.24 -11.48 28.54
CA LEU A 92 -20.90 -11.00 29.76
C LEU A 92 -22.23 -10.30 29.48
N LEU A 93 -22.30 -9.52 28.40
CA LEU A 93 -23.53 -8.86 27.94
C LEU A 93 -24.49 -9.85 27.25
N SER A 94 -23.99 -10.83 26.52
CA SER A 94 -24.78 -11.84 25.81
C SER A 94 -25.48 -12.79 26.76
N LYS A 95 -24.90 -13.07 27.93
CA LYS A 95 -25.61 -13.78 29.01
C LYS A 95 -26.84 -13.03 29.52
N GLN A 96 -26.98 -11.73 29.22
CA GLN A 96 -28.14 -10.93 29.62
C GLN A 96 -29.24 -10.84 28.55
N ILE A 97 -29.02 -11.37 27.33
CA ILE A 97 -29.94 -11.20 26.19
C ILE A 97 -30.01 -12.52 25.41
N GLU A 98 -30.95 -13.41 25.75
CA GLU A 98 -31.17 -14.67 25.03
C GLU A 98 -32.42 -14.64 24.14
N MET A 99 -32.34 -15.31 22.97
CA MET A 99 -33.32 -15.64 21.90
C MET A 99 -33.25 -14.81 20.59
N PRO A 100 -33.67 -15.37 19.42
CA PRO A 100 -33.06 -16.47 18.67
C PRO A 100 -32.65 -16.08 17.23
N LYS A 101 -31.72 -16.85 16.64
CA LYS A 101 -31.01 -16.61 15.37
C LYS A 101 -31.92 -16.61 14.13
N ARG A 102 -31.79 -15.59 13.26
CA ARG A 102 -32.28 -15.60 11.86
C ARG A 102 -31.12 -15.88 10.89
N SER A 103 -31.29 -16.90 10.07
CA SER A 103 -30.40 -17.30 8.97
C SER A 103 -30.58 -16.40 7.75
N LEU A 104 -29.51 -16.02 7.05
CA LEU A 104 -29.59 -15.58 5.65
C LEU A 104 -28.39 -16.08 4.84
N VAL A 105 -28.70 -16.85 3.81
CA VAL A 105 -27.85 -17.31 2.71
C VAL A 105 -27.77 -16.21 1.65
N SER A 106 -26.64 -16.07 0.94
CA SER A 106 -26.62 -15.90 -0.53
C SER A 106 -25.21 -15.92 -1.13
N LYS A 107 -25.16 -16.46 -2.36
CA LYS A 107 -23.97 -16.80 -3.17
C LYS A 107 -23.62 -15.68 -4.18
N ALA A 108 -22.31 -15.59 -4.44
CA ALA A 108 -21.57 -15.39 -5.69
C ALA A 108 -22.05 -14.44 -6.82
N PHE A 109 -21.12 -13.61 -7.32
CA PHE A 109 -21.09 -13.15 -8.71
C PHE A 109 -19.68 -13.30 -9.32
N HIS A 110 -19.62 -13.91 -10.50
CA HIS A 110 -18.43 -14.07 -11.32
C HIS A 110 -18.51 -13.18 -12.57
N ARG A 111 -17.30 -12.82 -13.06
CA ARG A 111 -16.92 -12.39 -14.41
C ARG A 111 -17.32 -10.99 -14.90
N ARG A 112 -16.28 -10.23 -15.23
CA ARG A 112 -16.04 -9.75 -16.61
C ARG A 112 -14.54 -9.52 -16.81
N LYS A 113 -13.93 -10.33 -17.68
CA LYS A 113 -12.60 -10.04 -18.22
C LYS A 113 -12.83 -9.28 -19.52
N SER A 114 -12.67 -7.94 -19.51
CA SER A 114 -12.80 -7.14 -20.73
C SER A 114 -11.56 -7.29 -21.58
N VAL A 115 -11.79 -7.42 -22.89
CA VAL A 115 -10.76 -7.36 -23.92
C VAL A 115 -10.25 -5.91 -23.92
N PHE A 116 -8.96 -5.73 -23.74
CA PHE A 116 -8.38 -4.50 -23.21
C PHE A 116 -7.54 -3.81 -24.30
N CYS A 117 -7.93 -2.59 -24.69
CA CYS A 117 -7.16 -1.79 -25.64
C CYS A 117 -5.82 -1.37 -25.01
N LYS A 118 -4.73 -1.28 -25.79
CA LYS A 118 -3.38 -0.92 -25.30
C LYS A 118 -3.34 0.44 -24.59
N GLU A 119 -4.17 1.40 -25.01
CA GLU A 119 -4.30 2.71 -24.38
C GLU A 119 -5.06 2.65 -23.05
N GLU A 120 -6.07 1.77 -22.97
CA GLU A 120 -6.81 1.50 -21.74
C GLU A 120 -5.90 0.79 -20.71
N GLN A 121 -4.99 -0.09 -21.17
CA GLN A 121 -3.90 -0.69 -20.37
C GLN A 121 -3.02 0.35 -19.72
N LEU A 122 -2.52 1.27 -20.54
CA LEU A 122 -1.62 2.30 -20.10
C LEU A 122 -2.30 3.26 -19.11
N SER A 123 -3.58 3.56 -19.33
CA SER A 123 -4.37 4.39 -18.43
C SER A 123 -4.62 3.71 -17.08
N LYS A 124 -4.99 2.42 -17.04
CA LYS A 124 -5.15 1.70 -15.75
C LYS A 124 -3.82 1.58 -14.99
N LEU A 125 -2.71 1.40 -15.70
CA LEU A 125 -1.39 1.41 -15.10
C LEU A 125 -1.08 2.78 -14.47
N GLN A 126 -1.37 3.87 -15.19
CA GLN A 126 -1.19 5.23 -14.67
C GLN A 126 -1.99 5.47 -13.39
N CYS A 127 -3.29 5.11 -13.38
CA CYS A 127 -4.13 5.22 -12.19
C CYS A 127 -3.55 4.44 -11.01
N SER A 128 -3.10 3.20 -11.26
CA SER A 128 -2.50 2.37 -10.23
C SER A 128 -1.24 3.01 -9.63
N ILE A 129 -0.41 3.67 -10.44
CA ILE A 129 0.80 4.36 -9.95
C ILE A 129 0.43 5.61 -9.14
N ILE A 130 -0.59 6.37 -9.55
CA ILE A 130 -1.09 7.53 -8.81
C ILE A 130 -1.64 7.09 -7.44
N ASP A 131 -2.42 6.01 -7.39
CA ASP A 131 -2.95 5.46 -6.15
C ASP A 131 -1.83 5.00 -5.21
N LEU A 132 -0.80 4.36 -5.76
CA LEU A 132 0.39 3.92 -5.01
C LEU A 132 1.21 5.11 -4.49
N GLU A 133 1.42 6.16 -5.29
CA GLU A 133 2.09 7.40 -4.90
C GLU A 133 1.35 8.11 -3.75
N SER A 134 0.03 8.22 -3.87
CA SER A 134 -0.84 8.79 -2.84
C SER A 134 -0.81 7.96 -1.55
N GLY A 135 -0.90 6.63 -1.67
CA GLY A 135 -0.82 5.69 -0.56
C GLY A 135 0.51 5.77 0.19
N ALA A 136 1.63 5.84 -0.55
CA ALA A 136 2.96 6.02 0.03
C ALA A 136 3.07 7.33 0.82
N GLY A 137 2.56 8.43 0.24
CA GLY A 137 2.53 9.72 0.93
C GLY A 137 1.61 9.73 2.16
N HIS A 138 0.46 9.06 2.10
CA HIS A 138 -0.42 8.91 3.25
C HIS A 138 0.26 8.15 4.39
N LEU A 139 0.92 7.03 4.07
CA LEU A 139 1.65 6.22 5.04
C LEU A 139 2.79 7.02 5.67
N PHE A 140 3.57 7.75 4.86
CA PHE A 140 4.62 8.64 5.36
C PHE A 140 4.09 9.61 6.42
N ARG A 141 3.02 10.35 6.11
CA ARG A 141 2.40 11.30 7.04
C ARG A 141 1.93 10.63 8.33
N LYS A 142 1.32 9.44 8.23
CA LYS A 142 0.85 8.70 9.41
C LYS A 142 2.00 8.22 10.28
N LEU A 143 3.10 7.77 9.69
CA LEU A 143 4.30 7.36 10.43
C LEU A 143 4.95 8.54 11.17
N VAL A 144 5.05 9.71 10.52
CA VAL A 144 5.51 10.93 11.18
C VAL A 144 4.60 11.27 12.36
N GLN A 145 3.28 11.29 12.14
CA GLN A 145 2.31 11.61 13.19
C GLN A 145 2.42 10.66 14.39
N SER A 146 2.45 9.34 14.14
CA SER A 146 2.60 8.33 15.19
C SER A 146 3.91 8.47 15.95
N ARG A 147 5.03 8.75 15.26
CA ARG A 147 6.33 8.97 15.91
C ARG A 147 6.32 10.18 16.82
N VAL A 148 5.75 11.30 16.37
CA VAL A 148 5.63 12.53 17.18
C VAL A 148 4.76 12.30 18.41
N SER A 149 3.60 11.65 18.25
CA SER A 149 2.73 11.30 19.38
C SER A 149 3.43 10.43 20.42
N LEU A 150 4.18 9.42 19.99
CA LEU A 150 4.93 8.55 20.90
C LEU A 150 6.06 9.28 21.61
N LEU A 151 6.82 10.12 20.90
CA LEU A 151 7.87 10.94 21.50
C LEU A 151 7.31 11.84 22.59
N ASN A 152 6.19 12.51 22.32
CA ASN A 152 5.53 13.38 23.29
C ASN A 152 5.11 12.63 24.57
N ILE A 153 4.54 11.42 24.43
CA ILE A 153 4.14 10.58 25.56
C ILE A 153 5.35 10.14 26.39
N LEU A 154 6.46 9.75 25.74
CA LEU A 154 7.67 9.28 26.42
C LEU A 154 8.49 10.39 27.06
N SER A 155 8.24 11.65 26.66
CA SER A 155 8.90 12.84 27.22
C SER A 155 8.13 13.51 28.36
N SER A 156 6.91 13.04 28.66
CA SER A 156 6.09 13.47 29.81
C SER A 156 6.28 12.56 31.01
#